data_AF-A0A7C1QAL2-F1
#
_entry.id   AF-A0A7C1QAL2-F1
#
_cell.length_a   1.000
_cell.length_b   1.000
_cell.length_c   1.000
_cell.angle_alpha   90.00
_cell.angle_beta   90.00
_cell.angle_gamma   90.00
#
_symmetry.space_group_name_H-M   'P 1'
#
loop_
_entity.id
_entity.type
_entity.pdbx_description
1 polymer ?
#
loop_
_entity_poly.entity_id
_entity_poly.type
_entity_poly.pdbx_seq_one_letter_code
_entity_poly.pdbx_strand_id
1 'polypeptide(L)'
;MEDTKYTRAKEKVEEIKEFYGKVISAIVTIVIVAGINYYLNEWRYAWFLWVVFGLSISLLLKANKIFNLNPFMGRDWEERKTQEFLRQEENTQRWN
;
A
#
# COMPACT_ATOMS: atom_id res chain seq x y z
N MET A 1 4.39 27.60 -5.76
CA MET A 1 5.44 26.74 -5.13
C MET A 1 4.99 26.18 -3.78
N GLU A 2 4.06 26.81 -3.06
CA GLU A 2 3.51 26.26 -1.81
C GLU A 2 2.56 25.08 -2.05
N ASP A 3 1.71 25.14 -3.09
CA ASP A 3 0.73 24.07 -3.39
C ASP A 3 1.34 22.68 -3.51
N THR A 4 2.49 22.54 -4.19
CA THR A 4 3.07 21.21 -4.47
C THR A 4 3.54 20.46 -3.22
N LYS A 5 3.98 21.17 -2.18
CA LYS A 5 4.34 20.54 -0.89
C LYS A 5 3.10 20.10 -0.12
N TYR A 6 2.04 20.90 -0.15
CA TYR A 6 0.77 20.55 0.49
C TYR A 6 0.08 19.37 -0.21
N THR A 7 0.08 19.32 -1.54
CA THR A 7 -0.51 18.21 -2.31
C THR A 7 0.21 16.89 -2.03
N ARG A 8 1.54 16.88 -2.05
CA ARG A 8 2.35 15.68 -1.74
C ARG A 8 2.14 15.17 -0.32
N ALA A 9 2.02 16.08 0.66
CA ALA A 9 1.74 15.70 2.04
C ALA A 9 0.34 15.08 2.17
N LYS A 10 -0.65 15.63 1.46
CA LYS A 10 -2.02 15.13 1.44
C LYS A 10 -2.12 13.74 0.79
N GLU A 11 -1.45 13.52 -0.35
CA GLU A 11 -1.38 12.22 -1.04
C GLU A 11 -0.83 11.13 -0.13
N LYS A 12 0.26 11.40 0.60
CA LYS A 12 0.81 10.45 1.57
C LYS A 12 -0.17 10.08 2.69
N VAL A 13 -0.90 11.06 3.20
CA VAL A 13 -1.91 10.81 4.24
C VAL A 13 -3.06 9.97 3.70
N GLU A 14 -3.47 10.21 2.45
CA GLU A 14 -4.52 9.45 1.79
C GLU A 14 -4.12 7.99 1.57
N GLU A 15 -2.90 7.73 1.09
CA GLU A 15 -2.35 6.38 0.93
C GLU A 15 -2.29 5.61 2.27
N ILE A 16 -1.84 6.28 3.33
CA ILE A 16 -1.80 5.70 4.68
C ILE A 16 -3.22 5.35 5.14
N LYS A 17 -4.20 6.24 4.94
CA LYS A 17 -5.60 5.99 5.28
C LYS A 17 -6.16 4.78 4.53
N GLU A 18 -5.91 4.69 3.23
CA GLU A 18 -6.38 3.57 2.41
C GLU A 18 -5.78 2.24 2.89
N PHE A 19 -4.50 2.25 3.28
CA PHE A 19 -3.84 1.08 3.86
C PHE A 19 -4.46 0.63 5.17
N TYR A 20 -4.73 1.55 6.10
CA TYR A 20 -5.44 1.21 7.33
C TYR A 20 -6.82 0.59 7.04
N GLY A 21 -7.53 1.08 6.02
CA GLY A 21 -8.77 0.46 5.56
C GLY A 21 -8.59 -0.99 5.11
N LYS A 22 -7.51 -1.29 4.36
CA LYS A 22 -7.17 -2.66 3.96
C LYS A 22 -6.75 -3.54 5.14
N VAL A 23 -6.01 -3.01 6.11
CA VAL A 23 -5.62 -3.73 7.34
C VAL A 23 -6.85 -4.10 8.15
N ILE A 24 -7.76 -3.15 8.40
CA ILE A 24 -9.01 -3.40 9.13
C ILE A 24 -9.84 -4.45 8.40
N SER A 25 -10.00 -4.31 7.08
CA SER A 25 -10.71 -5.30 6.26
C SER A 25 -10.07 -6.69 6.38
N ALA A 26 -8.73 -6.78 6.37
CA ALA A 26 -8.03 -8.06 6.54
C ALA A 26 -8.27 -8.67 7.92
N ILE A 27 -8.24 -7.87 9.00
CA ILE A 27 -8.55 -8.34 10.36
C ILE A 27 -9.97 -8.90 10.42
N VAL A 28 -10.95 -8.18 9.87
CA VAL A 28 -12.35 -8.63 9.81
C VAL A 28 -12.47 -9.95 9.05
N THR A 29 -11.81 -10.06 7.88
CA THR A 29 -11.78 -11.31 7.11
C THR A 29 -11.18 -12.46 7.92
N ILE A 30 -10.06 -12.24 8.62
CA ILE A 30 -9.43 -13.26 9.46
C ILE A 30 -10.37 -13.72 10.57
N VAL A 31 -11.08 -12.80 11.24
CA VAL A 31 -12.05 -13.13 12.30
C VAL A 31 -13.20 -13.98 11.75
N ILE A 32 -13.75 -13.61 10.60
CA ILE A 32 -14.82 -14.38 9.94
C ILE A 32 -14.33 -15.79 9.59
N VAL A 33 -13.15 -15.89 8.98
CA VAL A 33 -12.57 -17.18 8.55
C VAL A 33 -12.20 -18.05 9.75
N ALA A 34 -11.69 -17.46 10.83
CA ALA A 34 -11.43 -18.16 12.08
C ALA A 34 -12.71 -18.70 12.71
N GLY A 35 -13.80 -17.92 12.72
CA GLY A 35 -15.12 -18.37 13.17
C GLY A 35 -15.66 -19.52 12.33
N ILE A 36 -15.53 -19.44 11.00
CA ILE A 36 -15.90 -20.53 10.08
C ILE A 36 -15.05 -21.79 10.32
N ASN A 37 -13.74 -21.64 10.54
CA ASN A 37 -12.85 -22.76 10.81
C ASN A 37 -13.23 -23.48 12.11
N TYR A 38 -13.55 -22.72 13.16
CA TYR A 38 -14.05 -23.26 14.43
C TYR A 38 -15.34 -24.06 14.24
N TYR A 39 -16.31 -23.50 13.50
CA TYR A 39 -17.61 -24.13 13.31
C TYR A 39 -17.57 -25.38 12.41
N LEU A 40 -16.73 -25.39 11.37
CA LEU A 40 -16.68 -26.48 10.40
C LEU A 40 -15.81 -27.67 10.85
N ASN A 41 -14.71 -27.41 11.55
CA ASN A 41 -13.66 -28.42 11.73
C ASN A 41 -13.15 -28.57 13.16
N GLU A 42 -13.70 -27.84 14.14
CA GLU A 42 -13.25 -27.89 15.55
C GLU A 42 -11.71 -27.83 15.68
N TRP A 43 -11.03 -27.06 14.82
CA TRP A 43 -9.56 -26.95 14.76
C TRP A 43 -8.77 -28.18 14.24
N ARG A 44 -9.41 -29.26 13.76
CA ARG A 44 -8.69 -30.42 13.18
C ARG A 44 -7.89 -30.08 11.92
N TYR A 45 -8.30 -29.07 11.16
CA TYR A 45 -7.60 -28.63 9.95
C TYR A 45 -7.56 -27.10 9.88
N ALA A 46 -6.42 -26.53 10.27
CA ALA A 46 -6.19 -25.09 10.35
C ALA A 46 -5.98 -24.44 8.97
N TRP A 47 -6.90 -24.67 8.03
CA TRP A 47 -6.83 -24.12 6.67
C TRP A 47 -6.88 -22.58 6.64
N PHE A 48 -7.38 -21.95 7.70
CA PHE A 48 -7.39 -20.48 7.84
C PHE A 48 -5.98 -19.87 7.78
N LEU A 49 -4.94 -20.65 8.12
CA LEU A 49 -3.54 -20.22 8.02
C LEU A 49 -3.16 -19.83 6.59
N TRP A 50 -3.69 -20.50 5.57
CA TRP A 50 -3.46 -20.15 4.17
C TRP A 50 -4.08 -18.79 3.81
N VAL A 51 -5.26 -18.49 4.37
CA VAL A 51 -5.94 -17.21 4.17
C VAL A 51 -5.17 -16.09 4.87
N VAL A 52 -4.75 -16.32 6.11
CA VAL A 52 -3.90 -15.37 6.86
C VAL A 52 -2.60 -15.13 6.08
N PHE A 53 -1.95 -16.18 5.58
CA PHE A 53 -0.70 -16.06 4.85
C PHE A 53 -0.83 -15.23 3.56
N GLY A 54 -1.88 -15.44 2.77
CA GLY A 54 -2.16 -14.65 1.58
C GLY A 54 -2.43 -13.18 1.90
N LEU A 55 -3.21 -12.91 2.95
CA LEU A 55 -3.50 -11.54 3.40
C LEU A 55 -2.26 -10.84 3.96
N SER A 56 -1.45 -11.55 4.75
CA SER A 56 -0.20 -11.03 5.29
C SER A 56 0.77 -10.64 4.18
N ILE A 57 0.96 -11.47 3.15
CA ILE A 57 1.82 -11.14 2.01
C ILE A 57 1.28 -9.91 1.26
N SER A 58 -0.02 -9.85 1.01
CA SER A 58 -0.65 -8.71 0.32
C SER A 58 -0.43 -7.39 1.09
N LEU A 59 -0.62 -7.42 2.42
CA LEU A 59 -0.38 -6.27 3.29
C LEU A 59 1.08 -5.89 3.36
N LEU A 60 2.00 -6.85 3.44
CA LEU A 60 3.45 -6.60 3.46
C LEU A 60 3.93 -5.92 2.17
N LEU A 61 3.45 -6.36 1.01
CA LEU A 61 3.79 -5.72 -0.27
C LEU A 61 3.29 -4.27 -0.33
N LYS A 62 2.06 -4.02 0.13
CA LYS A 62 1.51 -2.65 0.21
C LYS A 62 2.24 -1.79 1.22
N ALA A 63 2.54 -2.33 2.39
CA ALA A 63 3.31 -1.65 3.43
C ALA A 63 4.69 -1.27 2.90
N ASN A 64 5.38 -2.20 2.22
CA ASN A 64 6.69 -1.93 1.64
C ASN A 64 6.65 -0.76 0.64
N LYS A 65 5.59 -0.67 -0.16
CA LYS A 65 5.36 0.45 -1.09
C LYS A 65 5.11 1.78 -0.37
N ILE A 66 4.21 1.80 0.62
CA ILE A 66 3.79 3.03 1.32
C ILE A 66 4.87 3.58 2.25
N PHE A 67 5.52 2.70 3.02
CA PHE A 67 6.64 3.09 3.86
C PHE A 67 7.91 3.33 3.06
N ASN A 68 7.88 3.08 1.76
CA ASN A 68 8.98 3.30 0.84
C ASN A 68 10.27 2.65 1.38
N LEU A 69 10.11 1.43 1.91
CA LEU A 69 11.12 0.62 2.59
C LEU A 69 12.11 0.01 1.58
N ASN A 70 12.47 0.76 0.53
CA ASN A 70 13.47 0.34 -0.42
C ASN A 70 14.83 0.91 0.04
N PRO A 71 15.67 0.15 0.77
CA PRO A 71 16.98 0.64 1.23
C PRO A 71 17.91 1.06 0.09
N PHE A 72 17.61 0.66 -1.15
CA PHE A 72 18.39 0.99 -2.35
C PHE A 72 17.84 2.15 -3.19
N MET A 73 16.57 2.53 -3.02
CA MET A 73 15.89 3.51 -3.88
C MET A 73 15.19 4.54 -2.99
N GLY A 74 15.99 5.36 -2.31
CA GLY A 74 15.49 6.41 -1.42
C GLY A 74 14.66 7.46 -2.15
N ARG A 75 13.95 8.30 -1.37
CA ARG A 75 13.14 9.45 -1.81
C ARG A 75 13.79 10.30 -2.91
N ASP A 76 15.12 10.36 -2.97
CA ASP A 76 15.88 11.03 -4.04
C ASP A 76 15.63 10.45 -5.45
N TRP A 77 15.44 9.14 -5.61
CA TRP A 77 15.15 8.58 -6.93
C TRP A 77 13.74 8.90 -7.40
N GLU A 78 12.74 8.79 -6.50
CA GLU A 78 11.36 9.20 -6.80
C GLU A 78 11.30 10.69 -7.13
N GLU A 79 11.96 11.54 -6.34
CA GLU A 79 11.95 12.99 -6.56
C GLU A 79 12.63 13.38 -7.87
N ARG A 80 13.72 12.70 -8.24
CA ARG A 80 14.36 12.86 -9.56
C ARG A 80 13.45 12.41 -10.69
N LYS A 81 12.77 11.27 -10.57
CA LYS A 81 11.86 10.79 -11.61
C LYS A 81 10.65 11.69 -11.79
N THR A 82 10.04 12.16 -10.72
CA THR A 82 8.93 13.12 -10.80
C THR A 82 9.37 14.43 -11.46
N GLN A 83 10.55 14.96 -11.12
CA GLN A 83 11.11 16.13 -11.79
C GLN A 83 11.39 15.89 -13.28
N GLU A 84 11.85 14.70 -13.63
CA GLU A 84 12.10 14.32 -15.02
C GLU A 84 10.78 14.24 -15.82
N PHE A 85 9.72 13.66 -15.26
CA PHE A 85 8.38 13.66 -15.87
C PHE A 85 7.82 15.07 -16.05
N LEU A 86 7.88 15.91 -15.02
CA LEU A 86 7.42 17.32 -15.11
C LEU A 86 8.18 18.10 -16.19
N ARG A 87 9.50 17.91 -16.30
CA ARG A 87 10.29 18.53 -17.38
C ARG A 87 9.94 18.00 -18.77
N GLN A 88 9.60 16.72 -18.90
CA GLN A 88 9.17 16.16 -20.18
C GLN A 88 7.81 16.69 -20.61
N GLU A 89 6.88 16.86 -19.67
CA GLU A 89 5.58 17.50 -19.95
C GLU A 89 5.77 18.98 -20.34
N GLU A 90 6.60 19.73 -19.61
CA GLU A 90 6.89 21.14 -19.92
C GLU A 90 7.55 21.30 -21.29
N ASN A 91 8.49 20.43 -21.66
CA ASN A 91 9.06 20.44 -23.01
C ASN A 91 8.00 20.09 -24.06
N THR A 92 7.20 19.04 -23.86
CA THR A 92 6.17 18.63 -24.83
C THR A 92 5.12 19.73 -25.06
N GLN A 93 4.71 20.44 -24.02
CA GLN A 93 3.78 21.59 -24.10
C GLN A 93 4.40 22.81 -24.80
N ARG A 94 5.73 22.94 -24.83
CA ARG A 94 6.44 24.06 -25.46
C ARG A 94 6.67 23.87 -26.96
N TRP A 95 6.49 22.65 -27.46
CA TRP A 95 6.60 22.29 -28.88
C TRP A 95 5.23 22.12 -29.58
N ASN A 96 4.13 22.39 -28.87
CA ASN A 96 2.75 22.38 -29.38
C ASN A 96 2.17 23.80 -29.33
#